data_AF-A0A0M9GQI4-F1
#
_entry.id   AF-A0A0M9GQI4-F1
#
_cell.length_a   1.000
_cell.length_b   1.000
_cell.length_c   1.000
_cell.angle_alpha   90.00
_cell.angle_beta   90.00
_cell.angle_gamma   90.00
#
_symmetry.space_group_name_H-M   'P 1'
#
loop_
_entity.id
_entity.type
_entity.pdbx_description
1 polymer ?
#
loop_
_entity_poly.entity_id
_entity_poly.type
_entity_poly.pdbx_seq_one_letter_code
_entity_poly.pdbx_strand_id
1 'polypeptide(L)'
;MEIMENRDLIIDKYGNYYIAESVYGKQVRLVNAVIYYANNRVLNTDLLDAVNKQYGEPSSVLRFFTDMVKDRIEGLKSGKYPGSIYSFEEVEANYTVSVSGLHSRSVVVD
;
A
#
# COMPACT_ATOMS: atom_id res chain seq x y z
N MET A 1 19.23 -6.56 3.93
CA MET A 1 17.97 -6.01 3.41
C MET A 1 17.74 -4.67 4.08
N GLU A 2 17.30 -3.67 3.31
CA GLU A 2 16.94 -2.34 3.83
C GLU A 2 15.58 -1.96 3.26
N ILE A 3 14.53 -2.08 4.08
CA ILE A 3 13.16 -1.74 3.70
C ILE A 3 12.99 -0.23 3.73
N MET A 4 12.43 0.32 2.65
CA MET A 4 12.15 1.74 2.52
C MET A 4 10.65 2.02 2.61
N GLU A 5 10.28 2.92 3.53
CA GLU A 5 8.91 3.36 3.78
C GLU A 5 8.20 3.85 2.52
N ASN A 6 6.92 3.53 2.38
CA ASN A 6 6.05 3.94 1.25
C ASN A 6 6.56 3.55 -0.14
N ARG A 7 7.69 2.82 -0.23
CA ARG A 7 8.36 2.44 -1.46
C ARG A 7 8.25 0.94 -1.68
N ASP A 8 8.69 0.16 -0.71
CA ASP A 8 8.78 -1.28 -0.85
C ASP A 8 7.45 -1.94 -0.46
N LEU A 9 7.15 -3.06 -1.12
CA LEU A 9 5.99 -3.89 -0.81
C LEU A 9 6.43 -5.19 -0.14
N ILE A 10 5.57 -5.69 0.74
CA ILE A 10 5.73 -6.98 1.40
C ILE A 10 4.55 -7.85 1.00
N ILE A 11 4.81 -9.08 0.55
CA ILE A 11 3.78 -10.04 0.18
C ILE A 11 3.76 -11.23 1.14
N ASP A 12 2.58 -11.61 1.63
CA ASP A 12 2.43 -12.85 2.41
C ASP A 12 2.14 -14.07 1.51
N LYS A 13 2.19 -15.26 2.09
CA LYS A 13 1.87 -16.53 1.42
C LYS A 13 0.44 -16.63 0.88
N TYR A 14 -0.48 -15.74 1.28
CA TYR A 14 -1.87 -15.70 0.84
C TYR A 14 -2.08 -14.70 -0.31
N GLY A 15 -1.04 -13.98 -0.73
CA GLY A 15 -1.10 -12.98 -1.78
C GLY A 15 -1.58 -11.60 -1.31
N ASN A 16 -1.64 -11.36 0.01
CA ASN A 16 -1.89 -10.02 0.53
C ASN A 16 -0.62 -9.18 0.41
N TYR A 17 -0.79 -7.95 -0.06
CA TYR A 17 0.29 -6.98 -0.16
C TYR A 17 0.18 -5.94 0.96
N TYR A 18 1.33 -5.60 1.52
CA TYR A 18 1.50 -4.62 2.57
C TYR A 18 2.52 -3.56 2.15
N ILE A 19 2.33 -2.34 2.65
CA ILE A 19 3.30 -1.24 2.58
C ILE A 19 4.00 -1.13 3.93
N ALA A 20 5.31 -0.86 3.90
CA ALA A 20 6.04 -0.38 5.07
C ALA A 20 5.60 1.05 5.38
N GLU A 21 4.75 1.21 6.39
CA GLU A 21 4.28 2.51 6.87
C GLU A 21 5.39 3.25 7.63
N SER A 22 6.15 2.53 8.44
CA SER A 22 7.29 3.08 9.18
C SER A 22 8.38 2.04 9.39
N VAL A 23 9.64 2.45 9.32
CA VAL A 23 10.84 1.63 9.58
C VAL A 23 11.72 2.35 10.59
N TYR A 24 11.90 1.75 11.77
CA TYR A 24 12.75 2.30 12.83
C TYR A 24 13.72 1.24 13.36
N GLY A 25 14.99 1.36 12.97
CA GLY A 25 16.01 0.36 13.27
C GLY A 25 15.63 -1.00 12.69
N LYS A 26 15.42 -2.00 13.56
CA LYS A 26 14.94 -3.34 13.17
C LYS A 26 13.43 -3.53 13.32
N GLN A 27 12.67 -2.47 13.56
CA GLN A 27 11.21 -2.55 13.65
C GLN A 27 10.59 -2.05 12.35
N VAL A 28 9.62 -2.80 11.83
CA VAL A 28 8.84 -2.37 10.67
C VAL A 28 7.35 -2.49 10.97
N ARG A 29 6.62 -1.41 10.68
CA ARG A 29 5.17 -1.40 10.72
C ARG A 29 4.64 -1.55 9.31
N LEU A 30 3.80 -2.57 9.14
CA LEU A 30 3.16 -2.90 7.88
C LEU A 30 1.68 -2.56 7.95
N VAL A 31 1.13 -2.14 6.81
CA VAL A 31 -0.30 -1.90 6.63
C VAL A 31 -0.72 -2.51 5.31
N ASN A 32 -1.94 -3.06 5.23
CA ASN A 32 -2.45 -3.56 3.96
C ASN A 32 -2.41 -2.45 2.89
N ALA A 33 -1.86 -2.76 1.72
CA ALA A 33 -1.60 -1.76 0.69
C ALA A 33 -2.90 -1.10 0.18
N VAL A 34 -4.02 -1.83 0.10
CA VAL A 34 -5.32 -1.27 -0.30
C VAL A 34 -5.82 -0.29 0.77
N ILE A 35 -5.73 -0.66 2.05
CA ILE A 35 -6.10 0.20 3.18
C ILE A 35 -5.25 1.48 3.19
N TYR A 36 -3.95 1.35 2.93
CA TYR A 36 -3.03 2.49 2.84
C TYR A 36 -3.45 3.47 1.73
N TYR A 37 -3.69 2.99 0.51
CA TYR A 37 -4.11 3.87 -0.58
C TYR A 37 -5.48 4.48 -0.34
N ALA A 38 -6.41 3.72 0.23
CA ALA A 38 -7.75 4.19 0.53
C ALA A 38 -7.76 5.33 1.54
N ASN A 39 -6.98 5.21 2.62
CA ASN A 39 -6.91 6.24 3.67
C ASN A 39 -6.08 7.47 3.27
N ASN A 40 -5.25 7.37 2.23
CA ASN A 40 -4.46 8.50 1.73
C ASN A 40 -5.23 9.39 0.74
N ARG A 41 -6.54 9.17 0.57
CA ARG A 41 -7.43 9.98 -0.25
C ARG A 41 -8.67 10.38 0.53
N VAL A 42 -9.13 11.60 0.30
CA VAL A 42 -10.44 12.04 0.79
C VAL A 42 -11.51 11.41 -0.09
N LEU A 43 -12.48 10.74 0.52
CA LEU A 43 -13.64 10.22 -0.19
C LEU A 43 -14.61 11.38 -0.49
N ASN A 44 -14.51 11.93 -1.69
CA ASN A 44 -15.34 13.04 -2.17
C ASN A 44 -15.91 12.76 -3.58
N THR A 45 -16.73 13.68 -4.09
CA THR A 45 -17.32 13.59 -5.42
C THR A 45 -16.27 13.57 -6.53
N ASP A 46 -15.17 14.31 -6.38
CA ASP A 46 -14.10 14.33 -7.38
C ASP A 46 -13.45 12.95 -7.57
N LEU A 47 -13.25 12.21 -6.47
CA LEU A 47 -12.78 10.83 -6.53
C LEU A 47 -13.80 9.93 -7.22
N LEU A 48 -15.09 10.06 -6.90
CA LEU A 48 -16.15 9.27 -7.54
C LEU A 48 -16.21 9.53 -9.05
N ASP A 49 -16.08 10.79 -9.48
CA ASP A 49 -16.06 11.17 -10.89
C ASP A 49 -14.83 10.61 -11.60
N ALA A 50 -13.65 10.64 -10.95
CA ALA A 50 -12.43 10.04 -11.49
C ALA A 50 -12.58 8.52 -11.66
N VAL A 51 -13.15 7.84 -10.67
CA VAL A 51 -13.44 6.39 -10.71
C VAL A 51 -14.41 6.08 -11.86
N ASN A 52 -15.55 6.78 -11.92
CA ASN A 52 -16.55 6.55 -12.96
C ASN A 52 -16.00 6.84 -14.36
N LYS A 53 -15.16 7.87 -14.51
CA LYS A 53 -14.48 8.17 -15.78
C LYS A 53 -13.49 7.09 -16.18
N GLN A 54 -12.74 6.52 -15.23
CA GLN A 54 -11.78 5.46 -15.51
C GLN A 54 -12.47 4.16 -15.96
N TYR A 55 -13.62 3.82 -15.38
CA TYR A 55 -14.30 2.56 -15.67
C TYR A 55 -15.46 2.67 -16.66
N GLY A 56 -15.94 3.89 -16.96
CA GLY A 56 -17.06 4.14 -17.86
C GLY A 56 -18.45 3.86 -17.25
N GLU A 57 -18.51 3.47 -15.98
CA GLU A 57 -19.73 3.09 -15.27
C GLU A 57 -19.57 3.29 -13.75
N PRO A 58 -20.67 3.41 -12.98
CA PRO A 58 -20.62 3.39 -11.52
C PRO A 58 -19.84 2.18 -11.01
N SER A 59 -18.65 2.44 -10.46
CA SER A 59 -17.73 1.40 -10.01
C SER A 59 -17.38 1.55 -8.54
N SER A 60 -17.02 0.43 -7.90
CA SER A 60 -16.58 0.45 -6.52
C SER A 60 -15.28 1.24 -6.37
N VAL A 61 -15.25 2.21 -5.44
CA VAL A 61 -14.04 2.95 -5.08
C VAL A 61 -12.94 2.02 -4.56
N LEU A 62 -13.31 0.89 -3.95
CA LEU A 62 -12.33 -0.12 -3.54
C LEU A 62 -11.64 -0.80 -4.73
N ARG A 63 -12.33 -0.96 -5.87
CA ARG A 63 -11.70 -1.47 -7.11
C ARG A 63 -10.61 -0.53 -7.59
N PHE A 64 -10.86 0.77 -7.54
CA PHE A 64 -9.87 1.80 -7.88
C PHE A 64 -8.59 1.69 -7.04
N PHE A 65 -8.72 1.58 -5.71
CA PHE A 65 -7.55 1.40 -4.84
C PHE A 65 -6.86 0.05 -5.05
N THR A 66 -7.61 -1.00 -5.38
CA THR A 66 -7.04 -2.31 -5.71
C THR A 66 -6.23 -2.24 -7.00
N ASP A 67 -6.71 -1.54 -8.01
CA ASP A 67 -5.99 -1.34 -9.27
C ASP A 67 -4.74 -0.46 -9.07
N MET A 68 -4.76 0.52 -8.15
CA MET A 68 -3.54 1.23 -7.74
C MET A 68 -2.48 0.31 -7.14
N VAL A 69 -2.88 -0.69 -6.33
CA VAL A 69 -1.94 -1.68 -5.80
C VAL A 69 -1.38 -2.54 -6.92
N LYS A 70 -2.22 -3.00 -7.87
CA LYS A 70 -1.75 -3.77 -9.04
C LYS A 70 -0.76 -2.98 -9.88
N ASP A 71 -1.06 -1.71 -10.15
CA ASP A 71 -0.17 -0.81 -10.88
C ASP A 71 1.17 -0.65 -10.16
N ARG A 72 1.16 -0.52 -8.82
CA ARG A 72 2.39 -0.47 -8.02
C ARG A 72 3.19 -1.76 -8.15
N ILE A 73 2.54 -2.93 -8.07
CA ILE A 73 3.19 -4.24 -8.19
C ILE A 73 3.87 -4.38 -9.56
N GLU A 74 3.13 -4.14 -10.64
CA GLU A 74 3.65 -4.27 -12.00
C GLU A 74 4.75 -3.23 -12.28
N GLY A 75 4.60 -2.03 -11.73
CA GLY A 75 5.64 -0.99 -11.82
C GLY A 75 6.93 -1.36 -11.07
N LEU A 76 6.85 -2.03 -9.93
CA LEU A 76 8.03 -2.54 -9.22
C LEU A 76 8.70 -3.69 -9.97
N LYS A 77 7.91 -4.65 -10.48
CA LYS A 77 8.43 -5.78 -11.26
C LYS A 77 9.13 -5.36 -12.55
N SER A 78 8.58 -4.35 -13.23
CA SER A 78 9.13 -3.82 -14.49
C SER A 78 10.26 -2.82 -14.30
N GLY A 79 10.55 -2.41 -13.06
CA GLY A 79 11.52 -1.33 -12.77
C GLY A 79 11.02 0.08 -13.10
N LYS A 80 9.74 0.24 -13.47
CA LYS A 80 9.10 1.56 -13.67
C LYS A 80 9.11 2.38 -12.38
N TYR A 81 8.97 1.74 -11.23
CA TYR A 81 9.01 2.38 -9.92
C TYR A 81 10.22 1.92 -9.11
N PRO A 82 10.86 2.82 -8.35
CA PRO A 82 11.91 2.41 -7.43
C PRO A 82 11.30 1.59 -6.29
N GLY A 83 12.06 0.59 -5.85
CA GLY A 83 11.73 -0.25 -4.71
C GLY A 83 11.82 -1.73 -5.02
N SER A 84 11.36 -2.54 -4.07
CA SER A 84 11.36 -3.99 -4.19
C SER A 84 10.10 -4.60 -3.59
N ILE A 85 9.84 -5.85 -3.95
CA ILE A 85 8.79 -6.68 -3.34
C ILE A 85 9.51 -7.78 -2.57
N TYR A 86 9.34 -7.81 -1.25
CA TYR A 86 9.92 -8.82 -0.35
C TYR A 86 8.86 -9.81 0.12
N SER A 87 9.24 -11.05 0.42
CA SER A 87 8.32 -11.96 1.11
C SER A 87 8.21 -11.60 2.58
N PHE A 88 7.04 -11.83 3.17
CA PHE A 88 6.81 -11.59 4.59
C PHE A 88 7.81 -12.36 5.47
N GLU A 89 8.11 -13.60 5.09
CA GLU A 89 9.08 -14.45 5.80
C GLU A 89 10.51 -13.88 5.75
N GLU A 90 10.92 -13.30 4.62
CA GLU A 90 12.22 -12.63 4.51
C GLU A 90 12.28 -11.41 5.46
N VAL A 91 11.19 -10.65 5.52
CA VAL A 91 11.08 -9.49 6.39
C VAL A 91 11.13 -9.89 7.86
N GLU A 92 10.37 -10.90 8.29
CA GLU A 92 10.38 -11.41 9.67
C GLU A 92 11.75 -11.95 10.10
N ALA A 93 12.54 -12.50 9.18
CA ALA A 93 13.89 -12.96 9.48
C ALA A 93 14.87 -11.82 9.82
N ASN A 94 14.58 -10.60 9.38
CA ASN A 94 15.47 -9.44 9.51
C ASN A 94 14.92 -8.34 10.43
N TYR A 95 13.60 -8.29 10.63
CA TYR A 95 12.90 -7.24 11.34
C TYR A 95 11.88 -7.81 12.33
N THR A 96 11.64 -7.08 13.42
CA THR A 96 10.43 -7.23 14.23
C THR A 96 9.27 -6.57 13.50
N VAL A 97 8.33 -7.39 13.02
CA VAL A 97 7.19 -6.94 12.19
C VAL A 97 5.97 -6.71 13.07
N SER A 98 5.31 -5.55 12.89
CA SER A 98 3.95 -5.32 13.39
C SER A 98 3.03 -4.99 12.24
N VAL A 99 1.94 -5.76 12.06
CA VAL A 99 0.93 -5.48 11.05
C VAL A 99 -0.22 -4.69 11.70
N SER A 100 -0.42 -3.45 11.25
CA SER A 100 -1.56 -2.65 11.68
C SER A 100 -2.79 -3.05 10.87
N GLY A 101 -3.82 -3.56 11.56
CA GLY A 101 -5.12 -3.88 10.94
C GLY A 101 -5.92 -2.64 10.53
N LEU A 102 -5.63 -1.49 11.14
CA LEU A 102 -6.27 -0.20 10.88
C LEU A 102 -5.18 0.84 10.58
N HIS A 103 -5.36 1.63 9.53
CA HIS A 103 -4.49 2.77 9.23
C HIS A 103 -5.17 4.05 9.70
N SER A 104 -4.48 4.84 10.52
CA SER A 104 -4.93 6.19 10.87
C SER A 104 -3.82 7.16 10.52
N ARG A 105 -4.00 7.93 9.45
CA ARG A 105 -3.16 9.09 9.24
C ARG A 105 -3.56 10.11 10.31
N SER A 106 -2.63 10.49 11.19
CA SER A 106 -2.84 11.66 12.04
C SER A 106 -2.85 12.88 11.12
N VAL A 107 -4.04 13.33 10.75
CA VAL A 107 -4.20 14.58 10.00
C VAL A 107 -3.96 15.70 11.01
N VAL A 108 -2.76 16.28 11.02
CA VAL A 108 -2.57 17.59 11.62
C VAL A 108 -3.29 18.56 10.69
N VAL A 109 -4.42 19.08 11.16
CA VAL A 109 -5.11 20.18 10.51
C VAL A 109 -4.41 21.44 11.01
N ASP A 110 -3.62 22.07 10.13
CA ASP A 110 -3.13 23.44 10.35
C ASP A 110 -4.27 24.46 10.24
#